data_AF-A0A2V8MEX1-F1
#
_entry.id   AF-A0A2V8MEX1-F1
#
_cell.length_a   1.000
_cell.length_b   1.000
_cell.length_c   1.000
_cell.angle_alpha   90.00
_cell.angle_beta   90.00
_cell.angle_gamma   90.00
#
_symmetry.space_group_name_H-M   'P 1'
#
loop_
_entity.id
_entity.type
_entity.pdbx_description
1 polymer ?
#
loop_
_entity_poly.entity_id
_entity_poly.type
_entity_poly.pdbx_seq_one_letter_code
_entity_poly.pdbx_strand_id
1 'polypeptide(L)' 'MKVDWMRGCATALVTPFKADGAFDEERMRALVERQIAGGVRLLIPCGTTGESATMSEA' A
#
# COMPACT_ATOMS: atom_id res chain seq x y z
N MET A 1 -15.95 -19.54 9.56
CA MET A 1 -14.61 -19.11 9.07
C MET A 1 -13.87 -18.40 10.18
N LYS A 2 -12.58 -18.69 10.39
CA LYS A 2 -11.73 -17.91 11.29
C LYS A 2 -11.08 -16.77 10.49
N VAL A 3 -11.46 -15.53 10.78
CA VAL A 3 -10.95 -14.30 10.14
C VAL A 3 -10.16 -13.44 11.13
N ASP A 4 -9.61 -14.05 12.18
CA ASP A 4 -8.89 -13.34 13.24
C ASP A 4 -7.67 -12.57 12.70
N TRP A 5 -7.12 -13.00 11.56
CA TRP A 5 -6.04 -12.29 10.86
C TRP A 5 -6.44 -10.91 10.31
N MET A 6 -7.74 -10.67 10.10
CA MET A 6 -8.26 -9.39 9.61
C MET A 6 -8.49 -8.36 10.73
N ARG A 7 -8.39 -8.78 12.00
CA ARG A 7 -8.60 -7.88 13.13
C ARG A 7 -7.35 -7.05 13.39
N GLY A 8 -7.52 -5.74 13.50
CA GLY A 8 -6.44 -4.78 13.74
C GLY A 8 -6.57 -3.58 12.81
N CYS A 9 -5.48 -2.81 12.68
CA CYS A 9 -5.41 -1.70 11.73
C CYS A 9 -5.08 -2.22 10.33
N ALA A 10 -5.87 -1.78 9.34
CA ALA A 10 -5.62 -2.00 7.93
C ALA A 10 -5.40 -0.66 7.23
N THR A 11 -4.22 -0.44 6.67
CA THR A 11 -3.88 0.83 6.02
C THR A 11 -4.03 0.71 4.51
N ALA A 12 -4.89 1.55 3.92
CA ALA A 12 -4.90 1.78 2.48
C ALA A 12 -3.65 2.58 2.08
N LEU A 13 -2.83 2.02 1.21
CA LEU A 13 -1.55 2.62 0.82
C LEU A 13 -1.72 3.49 -0.42
N VAL A 14 -1.10 4.66 -0.40
CA VAL A 14 -0.84 5.45 -1.62
C VAL A 14 0.18 4.74 -2.50
N THR A 15 0.12 4.96 -3.80
CA THR A 15 1.13 4.47 -4.74
C THR A 15 2.17 5.57 -4.97
N PRO A 16 3.43 5.39 -4.56
CA PRO A 16 4.47 6.37 -4.81
C PRO A 16 4.85 6.41 -6.29
N PHE A 17 4.89 7.61 -6.87
CA PHE A 17 5.36 7.86 -8.23
C PHE A 17 6.57 8.77 -8.22
N LYS A 18 7.48 8.55 -9.17
CA LYS A 18 8.58 9.45 -9.50
C LYS A 18 8.03 10.68 -10.22
N ALA A 19 8.87 11.71 -10.39
CA ALA A 19 8.48 12.95 -11.05
C ALA A 19 8.04 12.76 -12.51
N ASP A 20 8.50 11.69 -13.18
CA ASP A 20 8.11 11.30 -14.53
C ASP A 20 6.84 10.43 -14.58
N GLY A 21 6.20 10.17 -13.43
CA GLY A 21 5.02 9.33 -13.31
C GLY A 21 5.32 7.83 -13.27
N ALA A 22 6.58 7.39 -13.34
CA ALA A 22 6.94 6.00 -13.17
C ALA A 22 6.75 5.54 -11.72
N PHE A 23 6.42 4.26 -11.51
CA PHE A 23 6.34 3.69 -10.17
C PHE A 23 7.66 3.83 -9.40
N ASP A 24 7.58 4.30 -8.15
CA ASP A 24 8.72 4.47 -7.26
C ASP A 24 8.81 3.30 -6.27
N GLU A 25 9.51 2.22 -6.68
CA GLU A 25 9.67 1.01 -5.87
C GLU A 25 10.39 1.26 -4.55
N GLU A 26 11.42 2.13 -4.55
CA GLU A 26 12.21 2.41 -3.35
C GLU A 26 11.33 3.08 -2.28
N ARG A 27 10.55 4.09 -2.67
CA ARG A 27 9.60 4.74 -1.76
C ARG A 27 8.49 3.81 -1.33
N MET A 28 7.98 2.95 -2.22
CA MET A 28 6.97 1.97 -1.85
C MET A 28 7.49 1.00 -0.79
N ARG A 29 8.73 0.50 -0.95
CA ARG A 29 9.39 -0.35 0.04
C ARG A 29 9.54 0.37 1.38
N ALA A 30 10.06 1.60 1.37
CA ALA A 30 10.20 2.39 2.60
C ALA A 30 8.85 2.66 3.30
N LEU A 31 7.79 2.91 2.52
CA LEU A 31 6.43 3.07 3.05
C LEU A 31 5.95 1.78 3.72
N VAL A 32 6.10 0.63 3.06
CA VAL A 32 5.72 -0.68 3.61
C VAL A 32 6.48 -0.96 4.91
N GLU A 33 7.80 -0.79 4.93
CA GLU A 33 8.62 -1.01 6.14
C GLU A 33 8.18 -0.11 7.30
N ARG A 34 7.85 1.16 7.02
CA ARG A 34 7.29 2.06 8.03
C ARG A 34 5.98 1.52 8.62
N GLN A 35 5.07 1.01 7.79
CA GLN A 35 3.78 0.49 8.27
C GLN A 35 3.99 -0.76 9.15
N ILE A 36 4.88 -1.65 8.72
CA ILE A 36 5.25 -2.86 9.47
C ILE A 36 5.87 -2.49 10.81
N ALA A 37 6.86 -1.59 10.82
CA ALA A 37 7.48 -1.10 12.05
C ALA A 37 6.48 -0.39 12.98
N GLY A 38 5.45 0.23 12.42
CA GLY A 38 4.34 0.84 13.17
C GLY A 38 3.30 -0.14 13.71
N GLY A 39 3.43 -1.44 13.46
CA GLY A 39 2.51 -2.48 13.95
C GLY A 39 1.19 -2.57 13.17
N VAL A 40 1.14 -2.05 11.94
CA VAL A 40 -0.04 -2.19 11.09
C VAL A 40 -0.24 -3.66 10.73
N ARG A 41 -1.48 -4.14 10.87
CA ARG A 41 -1.81 -5.56 10.70
C ARG A 41 -1.97 -5.98 9.25
N LEU A 42 -2.52 -5.08 8.43
CA LEU A 42 -2.84 -5.31 7.02
C LEU A 42 -2.48 -4.09 6.19
N LEU A 43 -1.91 -4.34 5.01
CA LEU A 43 -1.60 -3.32 4.01
C LEU A 43 -2.49 -3.56 2.80
N ILE A 44 -3.18 -2.52 2.36
CA ILE A 44 -4.15 -2.58 1.26
C ILE A 44 -3.65 -1.65 0.13
N PRO A 45 -2.77 -2.15 -0.77
CA PRO A 45 -2.34 -1.39 -1.94
C PRO A 45 -3.40 -1.44 -3.05
N CYS A 46 -3.20 -0.66 -4.11
CA CYS A 46 -4.03 -0.68 -5.33
C CYS A 46 -5.54 -0.46 -5.07
N GLY A 47 -5.90 0.22 -3.98
CA GLY A 47 -7.24 0.73 -3.75
C GLY A 47 -7.44 2.11 -4.40
N THR A 48 -8.56 2.76 -4.10
CA THR A 48 -8.79 4.17 -4.50
C THR A 48 -7.72 5.10 -3.93
N THR A 49 -7.29 4.86 -2.69
CA THR A 49 -6.15 5.53 -2.06
C THR A 49 -4.83 5.26 -2.77
N GLY A 50 -4.70 4.10 -3.41
CA GLY A 50 -3.53 3.72 -4.21
C GLY A 50 -3.69 4.04 -5.69
N GLU A 51 -4.58 4.98 -6.05
CA GLU A 51 -4.71 5.54 -7.39
C GLU A 51 -5.10 4.52 -8.49
N SER A 52 -5.73 3.40 -8.12
CA SER A 52 -5.97 2.27 -9.04
C SER A 52 -6.77 2.61 -10.31
N ALA A 53 -7.70 3.57 -10.24
CA ALA A 53 -8.47 4.03 -11.40
C ALA A 53 -7.62 4.77 -12.46
N THR A 54 -6.39 5.16 -12.12
CA THR A 54 -5.45 5.88 -13.00
C THR A 54 -4.23 5.07 -13.39
N MET A 55 -4.15 3.82 -12.93
CA MET A 55 -3.06 2.90 -13.23
C MET A 55 -3.53 1.87 -14.26
N SER A 56 -2.60 1.42 -15.10
CA SER A 56 -2.83 0.30 -16.01
C SER A 56 -2.48 -1.01 -15.32
N GLU A 57 -3.15 -2.09 -15.73
CA GLU A 57 -2.69 -3.46 -15.43
C GLU A 57 -1.34 -3.72 -16.12
N ALA A 58 -0.51 -4.57 -15.51
CA ALA A 58 0.82 -4.95 -16.01
C ALA A 58 0.86 -6.43 -16.38
#